data_AF-A0A2A4X7C5-F1
#
_entry.id   AF-A0A2A4X7C5-F1
#
_cell.length_a   1.000
_cell.length_b   1.000
_cell.length_c   1.000
_cell.angle_alpha   90.00
_cell.angle_beta   90.00
_cell.angle_gamma   90.00
#
_symmetry.space_group_name_H-M   'P 1'
#
loop_
_entity.id
_entity.type
_entity.pdbx_description
1 polymer ?
#
loop_
_entity_poly.entity_id
_entity_poly.type
_entity_poly.pdbx_seq_one_letter_code
_entity_poly.pdbx_strand_id
1 'polypeptide(L)' 'MNLLFPPWPSYTQTEIDVVSRVLLTNKVDYWTGNEGQEFESEFSKFVSTKQAAVANGTLALVLALKA' A
#
# COMPACT_ATOMS: atom_id res chain seq x y z
N MET A 1 11.61 -14.90 -24.72
CA MET A 1 10.95 -14.58 -23.44
C MET A 1 9.82 -15.57 -23.26
N ASN A 2 9.72 -16.23 -22.11
CA ASN A 2 8.64 -17.17 -21.82
C ASN A 2 7.31 -16.41 -21.75
N LEU A 3 6.50 -16.46 -22.82
CA LEU A 3 5.19 -15.81 -22.94
C LEU A 3 4.08 -16.50 -22.12
N LEU A 4 4.44 -17.46 -21.25
CA LEU A 4 3.48 -18.26 -20.48
C LEU A 4 3.03 -17.60 -19.18
N PHE A 5 3.74 -16.56 -18.69
CA PHE A 5 3.39 -15.86 -17.46
C PHE A 5 3.62 -14.36 -17.60
N PRO A 6 2.78 -13.53 -16.95
CA PRO A 6 3.03 -12.09 -16.87
C PRO A 6 4.35 -11.81 -16.13
N PRO A 7 5.06 -10.71 -16.47
CA PRO A 7 6.26 -10.30 -15.77
C PRO A 7 5.95 -9.94 -14.32
N TRP A 8 6.93 -10.06 -13.41
CA TRP A 8 6.74 -9.69 -12.01
C TRP A 8 7.64 -8.50 -11.63
N PRO A 9 7.09 -7.45 -10.97
CA PRO A 9 5.67 -7.20 -10.73
C PRO A 9 4.91 -6.85 -12.02
N SER A 10 3.61 -7.14 -12.05
CA SER A 10 2.70 -6.75 -13.14
C SER A 10 1.64 -5.82 -12.56
N TYR A 11 1.50 -4.63 -13.15
CA TYR A 11 0.51 -3.64 -12.74
C TYR A 11 -0.64 -3.54 -13.75
N THR A 12 -1.82 -3.25 -13.24
CA THR A 12 -3.06 -2.99 -13.96
C THR A 12 -3.27 -1.50 -14.17
N GLN A 13 -4.18 -1.13 -15.09
CA GLN A 13 -4.53 0.28 -15.31
C GLN A 13 -5.08 0.93 -14.04
N THR A 14 -5.86 0.20 -13.24
CA THR A 14 -6.40 0.69 -11.97
C THR A 14 -5.30 1.13 -11.00
N GLU A 15 -4.24 0.34 -10.85
CA GLU A 15 -3.12 0.69 -9.96
C GLU A 15 -2.38 1.94 -10.46
N ILE A 16 -2.20 2.05 -11.78
CA ILE A 16 -1.59 3.23 -12.41
C ILE A 16 -2.45 4.48 -12.18
N ASP A 17 -3.76 4.38 -12.34
CA ASP A 17 -4.69 5.49 -12.18
C ASP A 17 -4.74 5.99 -10.73
N VAL A 18 -4.68 5.08 -9.75
CA VAL A 18 -4.61 5.42 -8.33
C VAL A 18 -3.32 6.19 -8.04
N VAL A 19 -2.16 5.65 -8.41
CA VAL A 19 -0.87 6.34 -8.19
C VAL A 19 -0.85 7.70 -8.88
N SER A 20 -1.35 7.78 -10.12
CA SER A 20 -1.42 9.05 -10.87
C SER A 20 -2.26 10.10 -10.16
N ARG A 21 -3.40 9.70 -9.59
CA ARG A 21 -4.28 10.59 -8.82
C ARG A 21 -3.59 11.15 -7.58
N VAL A 22 -2.88 10.30 -6.83
CA VAL A 22 -2.12 10.75 -5.64
C VAL A 22 -1.11 11.82 -6.03
N LEU A 23 -0.32 11.57 -7.08
CA LEU A 23 0.68 12.53 -7.56
C LEU A 23 0.05 13.85 -8.01
N LEU A 24 -1.07 13.82 -8.74
CA LEU A 24 -1.77 15.02 -9.20
C LEU A 24 -2.29 15.90 -8.05
N THR A 25 -2.59 15.32 -6.89
CA THR A 25 -3.05 16.08 -5.71
C THR A 25 -1.93 16.76 -4.94
N ASN A 26 -0.67 16.39 -5.17
CA ASN A 26 0.49 16.71 -4.33
C ASN A 26 0.38 16.28 -2.86
N LYS A 27 -0.60 15.45 -2.51
CA LYS A 27 -0.80 14.92 -1.15
C LYS A 27 -0.13 13.56 -1.03
N VAL A 28 1.20 13.57 -1.08
CA VAL A 28 2.02 12.36 -1.28
C VAL A 28 2.56 11.75 0.03
N ASP A 29 2.18 12.33 1.17
CA ASP A 29 2.60 11.86 2.48
C ASP A 29 1.39 11.54 3.38
N TYR A 30 1.67 10.88 4.50
CA TYR A 30 0.65 10.40 5.43
C TYR A 30 -0.06 11.52 6.22
N TRP A 31 0.48 12.73 6.20
CA TRP A 31 -0.06 13.91 6.86
C TRP A 31 -1.00 14.71 5.95
N THR A 32 -0.65 14.81 4.66
CA THR A 32 -1.40 15.59 3.67
C THR A 32 -2.40 14.76 2.88
N GLY A 33 -2.13 13.46 2.70
CA GLY A 33 -2.98 12.49 2.01
C GLY A 33 -3.64 11.47 2.95
N ASN A 34 -4.63 10.74 2.43
CA ASN A 34 -5.41 9.76 3.18
C ASN A 34 -5.34 8.33 2.62
N GLU A 35 -4.73 8.11 1.45
CA GLU A 35 -4.63 6.79 0.80
C GLU A 35 -4.02 5.71 1.72
N GLY A 36 -3.03 6.08 2.54
CA GLY A 36 -2.46 5.16 3.53
C GLY A 36 -3.46 4.74 4.61
N GLN A 37 -4.29 5.66 5.09
CA GLN A 37 -5.33 5.40 6.09
C GLN A 37 -6.49 4.59 5.49
N GLU A 38 -6.85 4.89 4.24
CA GLU A 38 -7.83 4.11 3.49
C GLU A 38 -7.37 2.66 3.32
N PHE A 39 -6.11 2.47 2.91
CA PHE A 39 -5.48 1.15 2.84
C PHE A 39 -5.51 0.41 4.18
N GLU A 40 -5.16 1.06 5.30
CA GLU A 40 -5.24 0.44 6.63
C GLU A 40 -6.65 -0.03 6.98
N SER A 41 -7.66 0.78 6.69
CA SER A 41 -9.07 0.45 6.91
C SER A 41 -9.51 -0.75 6.05
N GLU A 42 -9.16 -0.75 4.77
CA GLU A 42 -9.46 -1.84 3.84
C GLU A 42 -8.75 -3.12 4.22
N PHE A 43 -7.46 -3.04 4.54
CA PHE A 43 -6.65 -4.18 4.95
C PHE A 43 -7.11 -4.74 6.30
N SER A 44 -7.48 -3.87 7.25
CA SER A 44 -8.06 -4.29 8.53
C SER A 44 -9.35 -5.07 8.35
N LYS A 45 -10.22 -4.66 7.42
CA LYS A 45 -11.44 -5.41 7.06
C LYS A 45 -11.09 -6.74 6.41
N PHE A 46 -10.12 -6.76 5.50
CA PHE A 46 -9.67 -7.97 4.82
C PHE A 46 -9.13 -9.03 5.80
N VAL A 47 -8.29 -8.64 6.76
CA VAL A 47 -7.72 -9.57 7.76
C VAL A 47 -8.54 -9.69 9.04
N SER A 48 -9.67 -8.98 9.14
CA SER A 48 -10.58 -8.98 10.30
C SER A 48 -9.90 -8.64 11.63
N THR A 49 -8.89 -7.76 11.60
CA THR A 49 -8.13 -7.31 12.79
C THR A 49 -7.67 -5.88 12.55
N LYS A 50 -7.51 -5.07 13.61
CA LYS A 50 -6.94 -3.71 13.49
C LYS A 50 -5.51 -3.78 12.97
N GLN A 51 -5.18 -2.98 11.96
CA GLN A 51 -3.85 -2.94 11.35
C GLN A 51 -3.30 -1.53 11.28
N ALA A 52 -1.97 -1.45 11.10
CA ALA A 52 -1.25 -0.23 10.79
C ALA A 52 -0.27 -0.52 9.64
N ALA A 53 -0.11 0.44 8.73
CA ALA A 53 0.80 0.38 7.61
C ALA A 53 2.11 1.08 7.96
N VAL A 54 3.22 0.45 7.59
CA VAL A 54 4.57 0.96 7.82
C VAL A 54 5.41 0.78 6.57
N ALA A 55 6.55 1.48 6.49
CA ALA A 55 7.31 1.57 5.24
C ALA A 55 7.85 0.23 4.70
N ASN A 56 8.08 -0.79 5.55
CA ASN A 56 8.49 -2.12 5.12
C ASN A 56 8.29 -3.20 6.21
N GLY A 57 8.48 -4.46 5.83
CA GLY A 57 8.32 -5.61 6.72
C GLY A 57 9.30 -5.65 7.90
N THR A 58 10.54 -5.19 7.74
CA THR A 58 11.51 -5.14 8.84
C THR A 58 11.05 -4.17 9.93
N LEU A 59 10.57 -2.98 9.54
CA LEU A 59 10.00 -2.02 10.48
C LEU A 59 8.74 -2.56 11.17
N ALA A 60 7.88 -3.29 10.44
CA ALA A 60 6.70 -3.94 11.02
C ALA A 60 7.10 -4.91 12.14
N LEU A 61 8.11 -5.76 11.89
CA LEU A 61 8.62 -6.71 12.89
C LEU A 61 9.26 -5.99 14.08
N VAL A 62 10.09 -4.98 13.84
CA VAL A 62 10.74 -4.22 14.91
C VAL A 62 9.73 -3.48 15.78
N LEU A 63 8.69 -2.90 15.19
CA LEU A 63 7.61 -2.25 15.94
C LEU A 63 6.81 -3.27 16.74
N ALA A 64 6.45 -4.40 16.15
CA ALA A 64 5.72 -5.46 16.85
C ALA A 64 6.49 -6.03 18.06
N LEU A 65 7.83 -6.09 17.98
CA LEU A 65 8.68 -6.55 19.09
C LEU A 65 8.87 -5.50 20.20
N LYS A 66 8.67 -4.22 19.90
CA LYS A 66 8.83 -3.11 20.86
C LYS A 66 7.52 -2.64 21.49
N ALA A 67 6.38 -3.03 20.92
CA ALA A 67 5.04 -2.62 21.31
C ALA A 67 4.54 -3.32 22.58
#